data_AF-A0A3D4D2H8-F1
#
_entry.id   AF-A0A3D4D2H8-F1
#
_cell.length_a   1.000
_cell.length_b   1.000
_cell.length_c   1.000
_cell.angle_alpha   90.00
_cell.angle_beta   90.00
_cell.angle_gamma   90.00
#
_symmetry.space_group_name_H-M   'P 1'
#
loop_
_entity.id
_entity.type
_entity.pdbx_description
1 polymer ?
#
loop_
_entity_poly.entity_id
_entity_poly.type
_entity_poly.pdbx_seq_one_letter_code
_entity_poly.pdbx_strand_id
1 'polypeptide(L)'
;YGLVTLMILWLMTVLITPDRNGQIRGWRRARKLGRPKLSFQSDPATSFPWVFAMAAIGSGGWFWFAKKLVESAWFGTTGMPIAILPVFFLVTAVGGLGFHALLEGRGKRAAGLAVILVGIAPLLIGVTVGATGEGLVPLAVWISGCSPVAGPIYAVVTFLPLSNLPPDFERTIPRAFWFWQMAGLLWACNLAIKLRRGRRKIAKSTQ
;
A
#
# COMPACT_ATOMS: atom_id res chain seq x y z
N TYR A 1 11.06 -5.89 -6.75
CA TYR A 1 11.49 -5.87 -5.34
C TYR A 1 10.33 -5.59 -4.37
N GLY A 2 9.60 -4.46 -4.44
CA GLY A 2 8.49 -4.20 -3.49
C GLY A 2 7.08 -4.67 -3.89
N LEU A 3 6.87 -5.06 -5.15
CA LEU A 3 5.55 -5.50 -5.65
C LEU A 3 5.06 -6.77 -4.94
N VAL A 4 5.90 -7.80 -4.88
CA VAL A 4 5.57 -9.07 -4.22
C VAL A 4 5.25 -8.84 -2.75
N THR A 5 6.03 -7.99 -2.07
CA THR A 5 5.79 -7.58 -0.68
C THR A 5 4.42 -6.95 -0.51
N LEU A 6 4.04 -6.04 -1.41
CA LEU A 6 2.74 -5.38 -1.37
C LEU A 6 1.61 -6.38 -1.61
N MET A 7 1.77 -7.33 -2.55
CA MET A 7 0.77 -8.36 -2.82
C MET A 7 0.62 -9.33 -1.65
N ILE A 8 1.72 -9.76 -1.03
CA ILE A 8 1.69 -10.58 0.20
C ILE A 8 1.03 -9.81 1.33
N LEU A 9 1.35 -8.53 1.50
CA LEU A 9 0.72 -7.67 2.50
C LEU A 9 -0.80 -7.59 2.29
N TRP A 10 -1.25 -7.43 1.05
CA TRP A 10 -2.68 -7.44 0.71
C TRP A 10 -3.33 -8.79 1.00
N LEU A 11 -2.69 -9.90 0.63
CA LEU A 11 -3.18 -11.24 0.92
C LEU A 11 -3.34 -11.45 2.43
N MET A 12 -2.30 -11.15 3.20
CA MET A 12 -2.33 -11.25 4.66
C MET A 12 -3.41 -10.35 5.25
N THR A 13 -3.56 -9.13 4.73
CA THR A 13 -4.63 -8.20 5.13
C THR A 13 -6.01 -8.81 4.90
N VAL A 14 -6.26 -9.48 3.79
CA VAL A 14 -7.54 -10.17 3.53
C VAL A 14 -7.83 -11.25 4.57
N LEU A 15 -6.81 -11.98 5.01
CA LEU A 15 -6.95 -13.07 5.98
C LEU A 15 -7.24 -12.57 7.38
N ILE A 16 -6.56 -11.51 7.82
CA ILE A 16 -6.66 -11.02 9.20
C ILE A 16 -7.76 -9.97 9.42
N THR A 17 -8.31 -9.38 8.36
CA THR A 17 -9.30 -8.30 8.50
C THR A 17 -10.66 -8.88 8.89
N PRO A 18 -11.27 -8.43 10.01
CA PRO A 18 -12.56 -8.95 10.44
C PRO A 18 -13.72 -8.46 9.57
N ASP A 19 -14.65 -9.36 9.29
CA ASP A 19 -15.98 -9.03 8.75
C ASP A 19 -16.78 -8.17 9.74
N ARG A 20 -17.56 -7.23 9.22
CA ARG A 20 -18.58 -6.45 9.94
C ARG A 20 -19.46 -7.29 10.87
N ASN A 21 -19.94 -8.46 10.44
CA ASN A 21 -20.73 -9.34 11.32
C ASN A 21 -19.89 -9.90 12.48
N GLY A 22 -18.62 -10.25 12.20
CA GLY A 22 -17.64 -10.60 13.22
C GLY A 22 -17.42 -9.48 14.24
N GLN A 23 -17.28 -8.23 13.76
CA GLN A 23 -17.13 -7.05 14.61
C GLN A 23 -18.34 -6.82 15.52
N ILE A 24 -19.56 -6.90 14.98
CA ILE A 24 -20.80 -6.71 15.77
C ILE A 24 -20.94 -7.80 16.83
N ARG A 25 -20.70 -9.07 16.48
CA ARG A 25 -20.72 -10.19 17.44
C ARG A 25 -19.66 -10.00 18.53
N GLY A 26 -18.47 -9.56 18.15
CA GLY A 26 -17.39 -9.23 19.09
C GLY A 26 -17.78 -8.16 20.09
N TRP A 27 -18.36 -7.05 19.62
CA TRP A 27 -18.85 -5.97 20.49
C TRP A 27 -19.96 -6.45 21.43
N ARG A 28 -20.95 -7.20 20.92
CA ARG A 28 -22.00 -7.81 21.77
C ARG A 28 -21.42 -8.71 22.85
N ARG A 29 -20.43 -9.55 22.53
CA ARG A 29 -19.74 -10.42 23.50
C ARG A 29 -18.98 -9.61 24.55
N ALA A 30 -18.25 -8.57 24.13
CA ALA A 30 -17.54 -7.70 25.06
C ALA A 30 -18.49 -7.02 26.05
N ARG A 31 -19.67 -6.57 25.59
CA ARG A 31 -20.71 -5.98 26.43
C ARG A 31 -21.32 -6.97 27.42
N LYS A 32 -21.60 -8.20 26.99
CA LYS A 32 -22.04 -9.29 27.88
C LYS A 32 -21.04 -9.58 29.01
N LEU A 33 -19.74 -9.38 28.74
CA LEU A 33 -18.66 -9.55 29.72
C LEU A 33 -18.36 -8.27 30.52
N GLY A 34 -19.20 -7.22 30.41
CA GLY A 34 -18.99 -5.95 31.11
C GLY A 34 -17.78 -5.14 30.63
N ARG A 35 -17.15 -5.51 29.51
CA ARG A 35 -15.92 -4.86 29.04
C ARG A 35 -16.23 -3.55 28.31
N PRO A 36 -15.55 -2.44 28.64
CA PRO A 36 -15.79 -1.14 28.00
C PRO A 36 -15.18 -1.03 26.60
N LYS A 37 -14.19 -1.88 26.26
CA LYS A 37 -13.43 -1.85 25.02
C LYS A 37 -13.17 -3.27 24.51
N LEU A 38 -13.04 -3.41 23.19
CA LEU A 38 -12.47 -4.61 22.59
C LEU A 38 -10.96 -4.67 22.88
N SER A 39 -10.47 -5.85 23.25
CA SER A 39 -9.03 -6.09 23.34
C SER A 39 -8.40 -5.95 21.95
N PHE A 40 -7.23 -5.34 21.88
CA PHE A 40 -6.52 -5.16 20.63
C PHE A 40 -6.18 -6.49 19.93
N GLN A 41 -5.96 -7.55 20.69
CA GLN A 41 -5.66 -8.90 20.19
C GLN A 41 -6.90 -9.74 19.89
N SER A 42 -8.11 -9.19 20.09
CA SER A 42 -9.32 -9.96 19.81
C SER A 42 -9.59 -10.01 18.31
N ASP A 43 -10.01 -11.16 17.76
CA ASP A 43 -10.37 -11.30 16.33
C ASP A 43 -11.33 -10.22 15.79
N PRO A 44 -12.29 -9.67 16.57
CA PRO A 44 -13.15 -8.58 16.12
C PRO A 44 -12.46 -7.19 16.10
N ALA A 45 -11.23 -7.08 16.61
CA ALA A 45 -10.45 -5.86 16.60
C ALA A 45 -9.91 -5.55 15.19
N THR A 46 -9.60 -4.29 14.93
CA THR A 46 -9.09 -3.89 13.61
C THR A 46 -7.71 -4.50 13.41
N SER A 47 -7.45 -4.95 12.19
CA SER A 47 -6.14 -5.40 11.77
C SER A 47 -5.14 -4.26 11.54
N PHE A 48 -5.54 -2.99 11.70
CA PHE A 48 -4.73 -1.82 11.33
C PHE A 48 -3.28 -1.87 11.87
N PRO A 49 -3.00 -2.10 13.17
CA PRO A 49 -1.63 -2.09 13.66
C PRO A 49 -0.83 -3.32 13.22
N TRP A 50 -1.50 -4.44 12.94
CA TRP A 50 -0.85 -5.61 12.34
C TRP A 50 -0.44 -5.33 10.90
N VAL A 51 -1.30 -4.68 10.10
CA VAL A 51 -0.97 -4.24 8.74
C VAL A 51 0.18 -3.23 8.76
N PHE A 52 0.18 -2.29 9.71
CA PHE A 52 1.28 -1.35 9.90
C PHE A 52 2.60 -2.06 10.24
N ALA A 53 2.58 -3.02 11.17
CA ALA A 53 3.75 -3.80 11.55
C ALA A 53 4.27 -4.65 10.37
N MET A 54 3.38 -5.30 9.63
CA MET A 54 3.73 -6.05 8.42
C MET A 54 4.34 -5.15 7.34
N ALA A 55 3.84 -3.93 7.16
CA ALA A 55 4.45 -2.96 6.24
C ALA A 55 5.85 -2.56 6.70
N ALA A 56 6.07 -2.31 8.00
CA ALA A 56 7.38 -1.98 8.55
C ALA A 56 8.38 -3.13 8.41
N ILE A 57 7.99 -4.35 8.77
CA ILE A 57 8.82 -5.56 8.65
C ILE A 57 9.12 -5.86 7.18
N GLY A 58 8.10 -5.79 6.31
CA GLY A 58 8.25 -6.01 4.89
C GLY A 58 9.23 -5.03 4.25
N SER A 59 9.13 -3.75 4.59
CA SER A 59 10.05 -2.72 4.07
C SER A 59 11.46 -2.85 4.63
N GLY A 60 11.62 -3.16 5.92
CA GLY A 60 12.92 -3.40 6.55
C GLY A 60 13.62 -4.63 5.97
N GLY A 61 12.93 -5.76 5.87
CA GLY A 61 13.46 -6.99 5.30
C GLY A 61 13.89 -6.81 3.84
N TRP A 62 13.07 -6.15 3.03
CA TRP A 62 13.43 -5.88 1.64
C TRP A 62 14.55 -4.88 1.46
N PHE A 63 14.60 -3.82 2.27
CA PHE A 63 15.72 -2.89 2.26
C PHE A 63 17.03 -3.61 2.54
N TRP A 64 17.06 -4.46 3.57
CA TRP A 64 18.27 -5.21 3.92
C TRP A 64 18.69 -6.18 2.82
N PHE A 65 17.75 -6.92 2.25
CA PHE A 65 18.01 -7.81 1.12
C PHE A 65 18.56 -7.04 -0.09
N ALA A 66 17.90 -5.95 -0.49
CA ALA A 66 18.32 -5.14 -1.63
C ALA A 66 19.70 -4.52 -1.40
N LYS A 67 19.97 -4.02 -0.19
CA LYS A 67 21.27 -3.48 0.20
C LYS A 67 22.37 -4.54 0.06
N LYS A 68 22.16 -5.74 0.59
CA LYS A 68 23.15 -6.84 0.48
C LYS A 68 23.35 -7.32 -0.96
N LEU A 69 22.33 -7.25 -1.81
CA LEU A 69 22.44 -7.57 -3.23
C LEU A 69 23.29 -6.52 -3.96
N VAL A 70 22.96 -5.24 -3.81
CA VAL A 70 23.62 -4.12 -4.50
C VAL A 70 25.07 -3.93 -4.02
N GLU A 71 25.32 -4.10 -2.72
CA GLU A 71 26.66 -3.99 -2.14
C GLU A 71 27.47 -5.30 -2.25
N SER A 72 26.94 -6.33 -2.92
CA SER A 72 27.69 -7.57 -3.13
C SER A 72 28.83 -7.38 -4.13
N ALA A 73 29.84 -8.25 -4.06
CA ALA A 73 31.02 -8.22 -4.93
C ALA A 73 30.67 -8.28 -6.44
N TRP A 74 29.48 -8.78 -6.79
CA TRP A 74 29.01 -8.90 -8.18
C TRP A 74 28.50 -7.57 -8.77
N PHE A 75 28.02 -6.64 -7.93
CA PHE A 75 27.43 -5.36 -8.37
C PHE A 75 28.19 -4.13 -7.86
N GLY A 76 29.23 -4.36 -7.03
CA GLY A 76 29.83 -3.44 -6.05
C GLY A 76 30.43 -2.12 -6.54
N THR A 77 29.62 -1.24 -7.11
CA THR A 77 30.04 0.10 -7.54
C THR A 77 29.27 1.24 -6.87
N THR A 78 28.14 0.97 -6.20
CA THR A 78 27.34 2.01 -5.53
C THR A 78 26.74 1.51 -4.22
N GLY A 79 26.94 2.23 -3.11
CA GLY A 79 26.31 1.92 -1.83
C GLY A 79 24.83 2.29 -1.81
N MET A 80 23.99 1.51 -1.12
CA MET A 80 22.55 1.80 -1.05
C MET A 80 22.25 2.81 0.08
N PRO A 81 21.70 4.01 -0.23
CA PRO A 81 21.40 5.01 0.79
C PRO A 81 20.35 4.53 1.78
N ILE A 82 20.58 4.74 3.09
CA ILE A 82 19.61 4.39 4.13
C ILE A 82 18.31 5.20 4.03
N ALA A 83 18.36 6.37 3.38
CA ALA A 83 17.20 7.20 3.09
C ALA A 83 16.14 6.52 2.21
N ILE A 84 16.46 5.40 1.55
CA ILE A 84 15.49 4.61 0.76
C ILE A 84 14.52 3.83 1.67
N LEU A 85 14.95 3.44 2.88
CA LEU A 85 14.12 2.68 3.82
C LEU A 85 12.75 3.36 4.11
N PRO A 86 12.68 4.66 4.49
CA PRO A 86 11.40 5.32 4.71
C PRO A 86 10.55 5.42 3.44
N VAL A 87 11.14 5.45 2.24
CA VAL A 87 10.39 5.43 0.97
C VAL A 87 9.72 4.07 0.79
N PHE A 88 10.45 2.97 0.97
CA PHE A 88 9.86 1.63 0.90
C PHE A 88 8.78 1.44 1.95
N PHE A 89 8.96 1.97 3.16
CA PHE A 89 7.91 1.98 4.17
C PHE A 89 6.69 2.79 3.74
N LEU A 90 6.89 3.99 3.19
CA LEU A 90 5.81 4.85 2.72
C LEU A 90 4.98 4.18 1.63
N VAL A 91 5.62 3.54 0.65
CA VAL A 91 4.95 2.83 -0.45
C VAL A 91 4.10 1.67 0.08
N THR A 92 4.68 0.80 0.91
CA THR A 92 3.96 -0.36 1.46
C THR A 92 2.87 0.07 2.44
N ALA A 93 3.10 1.10 3.26
CA ALA A 93 2.12 1.61 4.21
C ALA A 93 0.93 2.26 3.49
N VAL A 94 1.15 3.09 2.47
CA VAL A 94 0.04 3.72 1.73
C VAL A 94 -0.80 2.68 0.99
N GLY A 95 -0.15 1.78 0.24
CA GLY A 95 -0.85 0.71 -0.47
C GLY A 95 -1.53 -0.29 0.47
N GLY A 96 -0.88 -0.67 1.56
CA GLY A 96 -1.39 -1.63 2.54
C GLY A 96 -2.50 -1.08 3.43
N LEU A 97 -2.28 0.07 4.06
CA LEU A 97 -3.26 0.69 4.96
C LEU A 97 -4.48 1.23 4.21
N GLY A 98 -4.29 1.75 2.98
CA GLY A 98 -5.38 2.16 2.11
C GLY A 98 -6.27 0.96 1.72
N PHE A 99 -5.66 -0.15 1.31
CA PHE A 99 -6.37 -1.39 1.00
C PHE A 99 -7.11 -1.95 2.23
N HIS A 100 -6.42 -2.03 3.37
CA HIS A 100 -7.02 -2.43 4.65
C HIS A 100 -8.24 -1.58 5.00
N ALA A 101 -8.14 -0.25 4.88
CA ALA A 101 -9.23 0.65 5.24
C ALA A 101 -10.45 0.50 4.32
N LEU A 102 -10.24 0.21 3.03
CA LEU A 102 -11.32 -0.14 2.11
C LEU A 102 -11.94 -1.49 2.45
N LEU A 103 -11.11 -2.49 2.72
CA LEU A 103 -11.55 -3.85 3.03
C LEU A 103 -12.39 -3.89 4.29
N GLU A 104 -11.90 -3.32 5.39
CA GLU A 104 -12.63 -3.30 6.66
C GLU A 104 -13.83 -2.33 6.60
N GLY A 105 -13.67 -1.18 5.95
CA GLY A 105 -14.67 -0.11 5.95
C GLY A 105 -15.83 -0.32 4.97
N ARG A 106 -15.56 -0.96 3.82
CA ARG A 106 -16.55 -1.15 2.73
C ARG A 106 -16.72 -2.59 2.28
N GLY A 107 -15.92 -3.52 2.80
CA GLY A 107 -16.04 -4.95 2.53
C GLY A 107 -15.25 -5.43 1.31
N LYS A 108 -15.20 -6.76 1.16
CA LYS A 108 -14.38 -7.48 0.16
C LYS A 108 -14.71 -7.09 -1.28
N ARG A 109 -15.99 -6.91 -1.62
CA ARG A 109 -16.42 -6.54 -2.99
C ARG A 109 -15.87 -5.17 -3.40
N ALA A 110 -15.99 -4.17 -2.52
CA ALA A 110 -15.48 -2.83 -2.79
C ALA A 110 -13.96 -2.81 -2.88
N ALA A 111 -13.27 -3.53 -1.99
CA ALA A 111 -11.82 -3.67 -2.04
C ALA A 111 -11.34 -4.36 -3.32
N GLY A 112 -11.99 -5.47 -3.74
CA GLY A 112 -11.68 -6.15 -4.98
C GLY A 112 -11.89 -5.28 -6.22
N LEU A 113 -13.01 -4.53 -6.27
CA LEU A 113 -13.26 -3.57 -7.34
C LEU A 113 -12.18 -2.48 -7.38
N ALA A 114 -11.74 -1.98 -6.22
CA ALA A 114 -10.67 -0.99 -6.15
C ALA A 114 -9.32 -1.54 -6.64
N VAL A 115 -8.99 -2.80 -6.34
CA VAL A 115 -7.79 -3.45 -6.89
C VAL A 115 -7.83 -3.49 -8.42
N ILE A 116 -8.99 -3.79 -9.01
CA ILE A 116 -9.14 -3.83 -10.46
C ILE A 116 -9.07 -2.41 -11.04
N LEU A 117 -9.93 -1.50 -10.58
CA LEU A 117 -10.12 -0.18 -11.21
C LEU A 117 -9.01 0.83 -10.88
N VAL A 118 -8.43 0.77 -9.69
CA VAL A 118 -7.37 1.69 -9.25
C VAL A 118 -6.00 1.01 -9.32
N GLY A 119 -5.92 -0.30 -9.07
CA GLY A 119 -4.66 -1.05 -9.17
C GLY A 119 -4.31 -1.42 -10.62
N ILE A 120 -5.16 -2.18 -11.30
CA ILE A 120 -4.78 -2.82 -12.57
C ILE A 120 -5.10 -1.94 -13.78
N ALA A 121 -6.31 -1.37 -13.84
CA ALA A 121 -6.76 -0.62 -15.01
C ALA A 121 -5.83 0.55 -15.40
N PRO A 122 -5.32 1.38 -14.47
CA PRO A 122 -4.40 2.48 -14.84
C PRO A 122 -3.07 1.97 -15.40
N LEU A 123 -2.59 0.81 -14.94
CA LEU A 123 -1.39 0.19 -15.50
C LEU A 123 -1.63 -0.24 -16.95
N LEU A 124 -2.75 -0.91 -17.23
CA LEU A 124 -3.08 -1.36 -18.59
C LEU A 124 -3.24 -0.17 -19.54
N ILE A 125 -3.95 0.88 -19.10
CA ILE A 125 -4.13 2.11 -19.90
C ILE A 125 -2.78 2.79 -20.13
N GLY A 126 -1.93 2.88 -19.10
CA GLY A 126 -0.61 3.48 -19.25
C GLY A 126 0.28 2.70 -20.23
N VAL A 127 0.28 1.37 -20.15
CA VAL A 127 1.04 0.52 -21.09
C VAL A 127 0.55 0.67 -22.52
N THR A 128 -0.77 0.68 -22.75
CA THR A 128 -1.31 0.87 -24.11
C THR A 128 -1.01 2.26 -24.64
N VAL A 129 -1.17 3.31 -23.84
CA VAL A 129 -0.81 4.68 -24.23
C VAL A 129 0.68 4.79 -24.56
N GLY A 130 1.55 4.22 -23.73
CA GLY A 130 3.00 4.22 -23.97
C GLY A 130 3.40 3.45 -25.23
N ALA A 131 2.67 2.39 -25.58
CA ALA A 131 2.90 1.62 -26.80
C ALA A 131 2.45 2.34 -28.08
N THR A 132 1.57 3.34 -27.99
CA THR A 132 1.06 4.05 -29.18
C THR A 132 2.04 5.08 -29.76
N GLY A 133 3.02 5.56 -28.99
CA GLY A 133 4.06 6.45 -29.50
C GLY A 133 4.95 7.05 -28.43
N GLU A 134 6.21 7.34 -28.81
CA GLU A 134 7.24 7.85 -27.88
C GLU A 134 6.85 9.19 -27.24
N GLY A 135 6.14 10.07 -27.96
CA GLY A 135 5.66 11.35 -27.42
C GLY A 135 4.59 11.22 -26.32
N LEU A 136 3.99 10.04 -26.14
CA LEU A 136 2.96 9.77 -25.12
C LEU A 136 3.54 9.11 -23.87
N VAL A 137 4.85 8.83 -23.84
CA VAL A 137 5.52 8.21 -22.69
C VAL A 137 5.32 8.98 -21.39
N PRO A 138 5.46 10.32 -21.32
CA PRO A 138 5.22 11.04 -20.08
C PRO A 138 3.78 10.85 -19.57
N LEU A 139 2.79 10.91 -20.48
CA LEU A 139 1.39 10.69 -20.15
C LEU A 139 1.14 9.27 -19.62
N ALA A 140 1.72 8.26 -20.28
CA ALA A 140 1.66 6.87 -19.87
C ALA A 140 2.20 6.65 -18.45
N VAL A 141 3.30 7.32 -18.09
CA VAL A 141 3.89 7.28 -16.75
C VAL A 141 2.94 7.91 -15.72
N TRP A 142 2.34 9.06 -16.02
CA TRP A 142 1.38 9.69 -15.11
C TRP A 142 0.14 8.85 -14.88
N ILE A 143 -0.42 8.24 -15.94
CA ILE A 143 -1.59 7.36 -15.84
C ILE A 143 -1.26 6.11 -15.03
N SER A 144 -0.14 5.44 -15.34
CA SER A 144 0.31 4.25 -14.61
C SER A 144 0.57 4.54 -13.13
N GLY A 145 1.15 5.71 -12.83
CA GLY A 145 1.46 6.16 -11.47
C GLY A 145 0.26 6.29 -10.55
N CYS A 146 -0.97 6.43 -11.08
CA CYS A 146 -2.20 6.36 -10.28
C CYS A 146 -2.32 5.05 -9.49
N SER A 147 -1.70 3.98 -10.01
CA SER A 147 -1.81 2.66 -9.43
C SER A 147 -0.91 2.49 -8.20
N PRO A 148 -1.43 2.03 -7.05
CA PRO A 148 -0.59 1.65 -5.92
C PRO A 148 0.36 0.49 -6.25
N VAL A 149 0.05 -0.30 -7.28
CA VAL A 149 0.89 -1.41 -7.77
C VAL A 149 2.10 -0.87 -8.56
N ALA A 150 1.98 0.32 -9.17
CA ALA A 150 3.11 1.02 -9.79
C ALA A 150 4.10 1.57 -8.75
N GLY A 151 3.61 1.92 -7.55
CA GLY A 151 4.41 2.55 -6.49
C GLY A 151 5.76 1.85 -6.22
N PRO A 152 5.79 0.53 -5.97
CA PRO A 152 7.05 -0.20 -5.80
C PRO A 152 8.00 -0.16 -6.99
N ILE A 153 7.47 -0.11 -8.21
CA ILE A 153 8.27 -0.03 -9.44
C ILE A 153 8.86 1.37 -9.56
N TYR A 154 8.05 2.40 -9.33
CA TYR A 154 8.46 3.79 -9.45
C TYR A 154 9.46 4.18 -8.38
N ALA A 155 9.30 3.67 -7.16
CA ALA A 155 10.28 3.85 -6.10
C ALA A 155 11.64 3.24 -6.48
N VAL A 156 11.66 2.05 -7.09
CA VAL A 156 12.92 1.45 -7.56
C VAL A 156 13.59 2.33 -8.60
N VAL A 157 12.84 2.78 -9.61
CA VAL A 157 13.38 3.61 -10.69
C VAL A 157 13.82 5.00 -10.19
N THR A 158 13.15 5.54 -9.18
CA THR A 158 13.47 6.86 -8.62
C THR A 158 14.73 6.85 -7.75
N PHE A 159 15.02 5.74 -7.08
CA PHE A 159 16.04 5.69 -6.03
C PHE A 159 17.19 4.72 -6.29
N LEU A 160 17.05 3.78 -7.24
CA LEU A 160 18.18 2.99 -7.69
C LEU A 160 18.83 3.64 -8.91
N PRO A 161 20.17 3.71 -8.97
CA PRO A 161 20.90 4.18 -10.14
C PRO A 161 20.78 3.14 -11.25
N LEU A 162 19.69 3.21 -12.02
CA LEU A 162 19.52 2.40 -13.22
C LEU A 162 20.26 3.10 -14.36
N SER A 163 21.28 2.45 -14.92
CA SER A 163 21.94 2.94 -16.12
C SER A 163 21.03 2.75 -17.33
N ASN A 164 21.04 3.72 -18.25
CA ASN A 164 20.38 3.67 -19.56
C ASN A 164 18.84 3.79 -19.57
N LEU A 165 18.26 4.58 -18.68
CA LEU A 165 16.85 4.96 -18.83
C LEU A 165 16.71 6.04 -19.91
N PRO A 166 15.68 5.98 -20.77
CA PRO A 166 15.44 7.08 -21.70
C PRO A 166 15.18 8.40 -20.93
N PRO A 167 15.62 9.55 -21.45
CA PRO A 167 15.60 10.83 -20.71
C PRO A 167 14.21 11.22 -20.19
N ASP A 168 13.16 10.87 -20.94
CA ASP A 168 11.78 11.16 -20.55
C ASP A 168 11.33 10.38 -19.31
N PHE A 169 11.82 9.13 -19.14
CA PHE A 169 11.53 8.33 -17.96
C PHE A 169 12.29 8.84 -16.74
N GLU A 170 13.57 9.18 -16.89
CA GLU A 170 14.41 9.70 -15.80
C GLU A 170 13.81 10.95 -15.15
N ARG A 171 13.20 11.82 -15.96
CA ARG A 171 12.58 13.06 -15.47
C ARG A 171 11.15 12.86 -14.98
N THR A 172 10.37 12.02 -15.64
CA THR A 172 8.91 11.93 -15.38
C THR A 172 8.58 11.01 -14.23
N ILE A 173 9.25 9.86 -14.10
CA ILE A 173 8.93 8.86 -13.06
C ILE A 173 9.06 9.44 -11.64
N PRO A 174 10.15 10.13 -11.26
CA PRO A 174 10.28 10.69 -9.91
C PRO A 174 9.17 11.68 -9.55
N ARG A 175 8.75 12.50 -10.53
CA ARG A 175 7.70 13.51 -10.32
C ARG A 175 6.33 12.85 -10.16
N ALA A 176 5.99 11.92 -11.05
CA ALA A 176 4.75 11.16 -10.96
C ALA A 176 4.70 10.34 -9.67
N PHE A 177 5.82 9.71 -9.29
CA PHE A 177 5.96 8.94 -8.04
C PHE A 177 5.58 9.78 -6.82
N TRP A 178 6.25 10.91 -6.60
CA TRP A 178 6.01 11.72 -5.40
C TRP A 178 4.60 12.32 -5.37
N PHE A 179 4.09 12.77 -6.50
CA PHE A 179 2.72 13.28 -6.60
C PHE A 179 1.70 12.22 -6.19
N TRP A 180 1.75 11.04 -6.82
CA TRP A 180 0.79 9.97 -6.55
C TRP A 180 0.96 9.35 -5.18
N GLN A 181 2.20 9.31 -4.66
CA GLN A 181 2.47 8.86 -3.31
C GLN A 181 1.85 9.81 -2.27
N MET A 182 1.93 11.13 -2.48
CA MET A 182 1.23 12.12 -1.64
C MET A 182 -0.29 11.99 -1.75
N ALA A 183 -0.83 11.89 -2.97
CA ALA A 183 -2.27 11.73 -3.18
C ALA A 183 -2.79 10.45 -2.52
N GLY A 184 -2.06 9.35 -2.68
CA GLY A 184 -2.36 8.06 -2.04
C GLY A 184 -2.30 8.13 -0.53
N LEU A 185 -1.31 8.83 0.04
CA LEU A 185 -1.20 9.03 1.49
C LEU A 185 -2.41 9.81 2.04
N LEU A 186 -2.76 10.93 1.42
CA LEU A 186 -3.93 11.73 1.82
C LEU A 186 -5.22 10.90 1.74
N TRP A 187 -5.36 10.10 0.69
CA TRP A 187 -6.51 9.21 0.52
C TRP A 187 -6.54 8.10 1.58
N ALA A 188 -5.41 7.45 1.86
CA ALA A 188 -5.29 6.44 2.90
C ALA A 188 -5.62 7.02 4.30
N CYS A 189 -5.15 8.23 4.62
CA CYS A 189 -5.50 8.94 5.84
C CYS A 189 -7.00 9.21 5.93
N ASN A 190 -7.62 9.70 4.86
CA ASN A 190 -9.07 9.93 4.81
C ASN A 190 -9.86 8.64 5.03
N LEU A 191 -9.45 7.54 4.38
CA LEU A 191 -10.07 6.23 4.56
C LEU A 191 -9.90 5.71 6.00
N ALA A 192 -8.73 5.87 6.60
CA ALA A 192 -8.47 5.49 7.99
C ALA A 192 -9.34 6.29 8.98
N ILE A 193 -9.51 7.60 8.74
CA ILE A 193 -10.41 8.45 9.54
C ILE A 193 -11.86 7.98 9.41
N LYS A 194 -12.32 7.69 8.19
CA LYS A 194 -13.67 7.16 7.93
C LYS A 194 -13.88 5.81 8.59
N LEU A 195 -12.91 4.91 8.53
CA LEU A 195 -12.93 3.62 9.21
C LEU A 195 -13.07 3.82 10.74
N ARG A 196 -12.24 4.67 11.34
CA ARG A 196 -12.30 4.97 12.78
C ARG A 196 -13.68 5.50 13.19
N ARG A 197 -14.28 6.38 12.38
CA ARG A 197 -15.64 6.88 12.60
C ARG A 197 -16.68 5.77 12.47
N GLY A 198 -16.58 4.91 11.47
CA GLY A 198 -17.46 3.76 11.26
C GLY A 198 -17.45 2.79 12.44
N ARG A 199 -16.27 2.42 12.94
CA ARG A 199 -16.13 1.54 14.10
C ARG A 199 -16.68 2.15 15.39
N ARG A 200 -16.54 3.47 15.58
CA ARG A 200 -17.18 4.18 16.70
C ARG A 200 -18.70 4.10 16.63
N LYS A 201 -19.30 4.16 15.44
CA LYS A 201 -20.75 3.99 15.27
C LYS A 201 -21.20 2.58 15.65
N ILE A 202 -20.46 1.55 15.24
CA ILE A 202 -20.75 0.15 15.62
C ILE A 202 -20.71 -0.01 17.14
N ALA A 203 -19.67 0.50 17.80
CA ALA A 203 -19.52 0.42 19.25
C ALA A 203 -20.67 1.09 20.02
N LYS A 204 -21.21 2.20 19.51
CA LYS A 204 -22.37 2.90 20.07
C LYS A 204 -23.68 2.15 19.83
N SER A 205 -23.87 1.56 18.65
CA SER A 205 -25.10 0.79 18.32
C SER A 205 -25.26 -0.52 19.10
N THR A 206 -24.20 -0.97 19.77
CA THR A 206 -24.18 -2.18 20.59
C THR A 206 -24.20 -1.90 22.09
N GLN A 207 -24.40 -0.63 22.50
CA GLN A 207 -24.76 -0.30 23.88
C GLN A 207 -26.24 -0.57 24.10
#